data_AF-A0A8S9TME2-F1
#
_entry.id   AF-A0A8S9TME2-F1
#
_cell.length_a   1.000
_cell.length_b   1.000
_cell.length_c   1.000
_cell.angle_alpha   90.00
_cell.angle_beta   90.00
_cell.angle_gamma   90.00
#
_symmetry.space_group_name_H-M   'P 1'
#
loop_
_entity.id
_entity.type
_entity.pdbx_description
1 polymer ?
#
loop_
_entity_poly.entity_id
_entity_poly.type
_entity_poly.pdbx_seq_one_letter_code
_entity_poly.pdbx_strand_id
1 'polypeptide(L)'
;MAHYAQNVRDETFARYDYGCKCKRDLGIDECSESKCKNKKVYGSFDPPPLPLEKMVYPRTGFFLGSADTLATATDIEQLRDALPSGTIVHERAVKEYSHLDMVWAYNANEKLYQDLIAQLDKYQGVGYTGIPEPTGSGSDMNSASVGSEIDDIIESRTSFSFRQLD
;
A
#
# COMPACT_ATOMS: atom_id res chain seq x y z
N MET A 1 16.96 4.38 -8.88
CA MET A 1 17.62 3.96 -7.62
C MET A 1 17.45 4.97 -6.50
N ALA A 2 17.57 6.28 -6.75
CA ALA A 2 17.39 7.30 -5.71
C ALA A 2 16.08 7.18 -4.92
N HIS A 3 14.95 6.86 -5.57
CA HIS A 3 13.67 6.67 -4.87
C HIS A 3 13.69 5.50 -3.88
N TYR A 4 14.20 4.35 -4.29
CA TYR A 4 14.35 3.20 -3.40
C TYR A 4 15.25 3.54 -2.20
N ALA A 5 16.35 4.25 -2.44
CA ALA A 5 17.23 4.68 -1.36
C ALA A 5 16.55 5.65 -0.37
N GLN A 6 15.65 6.52 -0.85
CA GLN A 6 14.83 7.39 0.02
C GLN A 6 13.92 6.55 0.90
N ASN A 7 13.16 5.62 0.30
CA ASN A 7 12.24 4.76 1.04
C ASN A 7 12.97 3.90 2.10
N VAL A 8 14.15 3.36 1.76
CA VAL A 8 14.97 2.58 2.70
C VAL A 8 15.52 3.45 3.83
N ARG A 9 16.06 4.63 3.52
CA ARG A 9 16.67 5.51 4.53
C ARG A 9 15.64 6.11 5.47
N ASP A 10 14.48 6.46 4.93
CA ASP A 10 13.45 7.20 5.65
C ASP A 10 12.36 6.26 6.21
N GLU A 11 12.47 4.95 5.96
CA GLU A 11 11.51 3.90 6.35
C GLU A 11 10.07 4.26 5.95
N THR A 12 9.89 4.63 4.67
CA THR A 12 8.58 5.07 4.16
C THR A 12 8.15 4.34 2.89
N PHE A 13 6.84 4.22 2.72
CA PHE A 13 6.21 3.94 1.45
C PHE A 13 5.55 5.20 0.89
N ALA A 14 6.35 6.05 0.24
CA ALA A 14 5.93 7.36 -0.24
C ALA A 14 6.32 7.62 -1.70
N ARG A 15 5.78 8.70 -2.27
CA ARG A 15 6.23 9.20 -3.58
C ARG A 15 7.69 9.68 -3.51
N TYR A 16 8.29 9.89 -4.68
CA TYR A 16 9.67 10.35 -4.77
C TYR A 16 9.88 11.72 -4.13
N ASP A 17 10.89 11.85 -3.27
CA ASP A 17 11.29 13.14 -2.71
C ASP A 17 12.18 13.90 -3.71
N TYR A 18 11.66 14.99 -4.28
CA TYR A 18 12.42 15.88 -5.15
C TYR A 18 13.28 16.92 -4.39
N GLY A 19 13.11 16.99 -3.07
CA GLY A 19 13.81 17.89 -2.17
C GLY A 19 13.17 19.26 -2.02
N CYS A 20 13.41 19.85 -0.85
CA CYS A 20 13.00 21.20 -0.50
C CYS A 20 14.08 21.88 0.35
N LYS A 21 14.53 23.09 -0.05
CA LYS A 21 15.60 23.84 0.64
C LYS A 21 15.10 25.04 1.45
N CYS A 22 13.78 25.16 1.61
CA CYS A 22 13.17 26.25 2.37
C CYS A 22 13.17 25.97 3.87
N LYS A 23 13.09 27.04 4.68
CA LYS A 23 12.83 26.92 6.12
C LYS A 23 11.36 26.52 6.31
N ARG A 24 11.11 25.43 7.02
CA ARG A 24 9.75 24.90 7.23
C ARG A 24 8.90 25.79 8.12
N ASP A 25 9.53 26.54 9.03
CA ASP A 25 8.86 27.46 9.97
C ASP A 25 8.09 28.58 9.28
N LEU A 26 8.48 28.92 8.06
CA LEU A 26 7.87 30.01 7.31
C LEU A 26 6.64 29.59 6.54
N GLY A 27 6.20 28.32 6.55
CA GLY A 27 5.06 27.87 5.73
C GLY A 27 5.45 27.53 4.29
N ILE A 28 4.65 26.66 3.66
CA ILE A 28 4.92 26.17 2.29
C ILE A 28 4.63 27.24 1.24
N ASP A 29 3.70 28.16 1.50
CA ASP A 29 3.27 29.18 0.56
C ASP A 29 4.34 30.24 0.32
N GLU A 30 5.10 30.61 1.36
CA GLU A 30 6.25 31.50 1.30
C GLU A 30 7.46 30.88 0.59
N CYS A 31 7.48 29.55 0.43
CA CYS A 31 8.56 28.86 -0.25
C CYS A 31 8.41 28.92 -1.77
N SER A 32 9.41 29.49 -2.47
CA SER A 32 9.42 29.46 -3.94
C SER A 32 9.60 28.04 -4.47
N GLU A 33 8.82 27.68 -5.50
CA GLU A 33 8.94 26.40 -6.23
C GLU A 33 10.35 26.16 -6.79
N SER A 34 11.10 27.22 -7.11
CA SER A 34 12.50 27.13 -7.55
C SER A 34 13.43 26.53 -6.48
N LYS A 35 13.09 26.71 -5.20
CA LYS A 35 13.84 26.19 -4.04
C LYS A 35 13.22 24.92 -3.47
N CYS A 36 12.02 24.55 -3.91
CA CYS A 36 11.28 23.41 -3.40
C CYS A 36 10.51 22.73 -4.51
N LYS A 37 11.11 21.66 -5.05
CA LYS A 37 10.51 20.93 -6.15
C LYS A 37 9.34 20.06 -5.66
N ASN A 38 9.34 19.62 -4.40
CA ASN A 38 8.17 18.98 -3.80
C ASN A 38 6.93 19.88 -3.81
N LYS A 39 7.08 21.18 -3.48
CA LYS A 39 5.97 22.13 -3.60
C LYS A 39 5.39 22.15 -5.01
N LYS A 40 6.25 22.22 -6.02
CA LYS A 40 5.82 22.24 -7.42
C LYS A 40 5.05 20.99 -7.84
N VAL A 41 5.41 19.83 -7.30
CA VAL A 41 4.82 18.53 -7.71
C VAL A 41 3.64 18.12 -6.84
N TYR A 42 3.69 18.44 -5.54
CA TYR A 42 2.77 17.93 -4.51
C TYR A 42 2.05 19.03 -3.72
N GLY A 43 2.51 20.28 -3.79
CA GLY A 43 2.00 21.36 -2.94
C GLY A 43 2.49 21.28 -1.49
N SER A 44 3.39 20.36 -1.16
CA SER A 44 3.87 20.09 0.20
C SER A 44 5.40 20.11 0.29
N PHE A 45 5.92 20.19 1.52
CA PHE A 45 7.37 20.08 1.77
C PHE A 45 7.90 18.68 1.50
N ASP A 46 7.12 17.65 1.84
CA ASP A 46 7.49 16.23 1.76
C ASP A 46 6.60 15.53 0.73
N PRO A 47 7.08 14.45 0.08
CA PRO A 47 6.23 13.65 -0.78
C PRO A 47 5.06 13.03 0.02
N PRO A 48 3.86 12.93 -0.57
CA PRO A 48 2.75 12.29 0.11
C PRO A 48 2.99 10.77 0.27
N PRO A 49 2.53 10.17 1.38
CA PRO A 49 2.56 8.73 1.56
C PRO A 49 1.63 8.01 0.58
N LEU A 50 1.85 6.72 0.39
CA LEU A 50 0.98 5.82 -0.37
C LEU A 50 0.19 4.94 0.62
N PRO A 51 -1.05 5.34 0.99
CA PRO A 51 -1.83 4.65 2.03
C PRO A 51 -2.35 3.29 1.54
N LEU A 52 -1.73 2.21 1.99
CA LEU A 52 -2.08 0.84 1.62
C LEU A 52 -3.48 0.45 2.14
N GLU A 53 -3.89 1.02 3.28
CA GLU A 53 -5.21 0.80 3.89
C GLU A 53 -6.36 1.33 3.03
N LYS A 54 -6.06 2.20 2.05
CA LYS A 54 -7.04 2.73 1.09
C LYS A 54 -7.07 1.95 -0.22
N MET A 55 -6.32 0.87 -0.35
CA MET A 55 -6.41 0.02 -1.54
C MET A 55 -7.82 -0.57 -1.65
N VAL A 56 -8.49 -0.32 -2.77
CA VAL A 56 -9.84 -0.83 -3.02
C VAL A 56 -9.75 -2.02 -3.97
N TYR A 57 -10.37 -3.13 -3.59
CA TYR A 57 -10.48 -4.33 -4.41
C TYR A 57 -9.17 -5.09 -4.76
N PRO A 58 -8.14 -5.23 -3.90
CA PRO A 58 -7.04 -6.12 -4.23
C PRO A 58 -7.26 -7.51 -3.61
N ARG A 59 -7.78 -8.50 -4.36
CA ARG A 59 -7.51 -9.90 -3.96
C ARG A 59 -6.04 -10.17 -4.24
N THR A 60 -5.26 -10.37 -3.18
CA THR A 60 -3.80 -10.46 -3.27
C THR A 60 -3.33 -11.82 -2.80
N GLY A 61 -2.50 -12.47 -3.61
CA GLY A 61 -1.77 -13.68 -3.23
C GLY A 61 -0.32 -13.32 -2.94
N PHE A 62 0.19 -13.72 -1.77
CA PHE A 62 1.59 -13.58 -1.42
C PHE A 62 2.36 -14.83 -1.86
N PHE A 63 3.37 -14.63 -2.68
CA PHE A 63 4.31 -15.66 -3.07
C PHE A 63 5.68 -15.17 -2.62
N LEU A 64 6.35 -15.91 -1.75
CA LEU A 64 7.47 -15.39 -0.96
C LEU A 64 8.64 -16.37 -0.98
N GLY A 65 9.86 -15.83 -0.92
CA GLY A 65 11.05 -16.59 -0.58
C GLY A 65 11.45 -16.32 0.87
N SER A 66 11.60 -17.35 1.70
CA SER A 66 11.96 -17.13 3.11
C SER A 66 13.43 -16.68 3.30
N ALA A 67 14.26 -16.79 2.27
CA ALA A 67 15.63 -16.29 2.24
C ALA A 67 15.76 -14.99 1.43
N ASP A 68 14.65 -14.31 1.12
CA ASP A 68 14.64 -13.04 0.40
C ASP A 68 15.16 -11.90 1.30
N THR A 69 16.22 -11.23 0.84
CA THR A 69 16.84 -10.09 1.52
C THR A 69 16.36 -8.73 1.01
N LEU A 70 15.53 -8.70 -0.04
CA LEU A 70 14.92 -7.47 -0.58
C LEU A 70 13.46 -7.32 -0.14
N ALA A 71 12.69 -8.40 -0.17
CA ALA A 71 11.35 -8.46 0.41
C ALA A 71 11.41 -9.25 1.72
N THR A 72 11.97 -8.60 2.76
CA THR A 72 12.26 -9.27 4.03
C THR A 72 10.98 -9.69 4.76
N ALA A 73 11.08 -10.67 5.67
CA ALA A 73 9.95 -11.08 6.49
C ALA A 73 9.32 -9.91 7.26
N THR A 74 10.15 -8.99 7.76
CA THR A 74 9.73 -7.78 8.46
C THR A 74 8.92 -6.84 7.55
N ASP A 75 9.39 -6.59 6.33
CA ASP A 75 8.66 -5.72 5.38
C ASP A 75 7.33 -6.36 4.94
N ILE A 76 7.30 -7.68 4.78
CA ILE A 76 6.07 -8.42 4.46
C ILE A 76 5.07 -8.39 5.61
N GLU A 77 5.52 -8.46 6.86
CA GLU A 77 4.66 -8.29 8.03
C GLU A 77 4.07 -6.87 8.10
N GLN A 78 4.89 -5.84 7.90
CA GLN A 78 4.41 -4.46 7.83
C GLN A 78 3.40 -4.26 6.70
N LEU A 79 3.68 -4.84 5.52
CA LEU A 79 2.75 -4.83 4.39
C LEU A 79 1.43 -5.52 4.74
N ARG A 80 1.49 -6.67 5.42
CA ARG A 80 0.30 -7.42 5.85
C ARG A 80 -0.58 -6.59 6.78
N ASP A 81 0.04 -5.90 7.75
CA ASP A 81 -0.67 -5.10 8.74
C ASP A 81 -1.27 -3.81 8.16
N ALA A 82 -0.62 -3.25 7.12
CA ALA A 82 -1.09 -2.03 6.45
C ALA A 82 -2.25 -2.30 5.45
N LEU A 83 -2.39 -3.52 4.95
CA LEU A 83 -3.43 -3.85 3.97
C LEU A 83 -4.82 -3.98 4.62
N PRO A 84 -5.90 -3.68 3.89
CA PRO A 84 -7.26 -3.88 4.39
C PRO A 84 -7.51 -5.34 4.76
N SER A 85 -8.28 -5.58 5.82
CA SER A 85 -8.64 -6.93 6.24
C SER A 85 -9.30 -7.73 5.11
N GLY A 86 -8.91 -9.00 4.95
CA GLY A 86 -9.40 -9.89 3.89
C GLY A 86 -8.79 -9.65 2.50
N THR A 87 -7.84 -8.71 2.36
CA THR A 87 -7.10 -8.47 1.11
C THR A 87 -6.25 -9.68 0.68
N ILE A 88 -5.54 -10.27 1.64
CA ILE A 88 -4.65 -11.41 1.38
C ILE A 88 -5.48 -12.68 1.39
N VAL A 89 -5.59 -13.34 0.24
CA VAL A 89 -6.44 -14.52 0.04
C VAL A 89 -5.65 -15.82 -0.10
N HIS A 90 -4.33 -15.71 -0.23
CA HIS A 90 -3.42 -16.84 -0.38
C HIS A 90 -2.01 -16.44 0.03
N GLU A 91 -1.26 -17.37 0.60
CA GLU A 91 0.16 -17.20 0.90
C GLU A 91 0.93 -18.49 0.63
N ARG A 92 2.04 -18.37 -0.10
CA ARG A 92 2.96 -19.45 -0.42
C ARG A 92 4.39 -18.98 -0.21
N ALA A 93 5.02 -19.46 0.86
CA ALA A 93 6.44 -19.26 1.11
C ALA A 93 7.25 -20.50 0.70
N VAL A 94 8.37 -20.29 0.01
CA VAL A 94 9.36 -21.33 -0.29
C VAL A 94 10.63 -21.04 0.50
N LYS A 95 11.00 -21.97 1.38
CA LYS A 95 12.05 -21.75 2.38
C LYS A 95 13.40 -21.41 1.76
N GLU A 96 13.73 -22.09 0.66
CA GLU A 96 15.04 -21.99 0.01
C GLU A 96 15.14 -20.80 -0.96
N TYR A 97 14.05 -20.09 -1.23
CA TYR A 97 14.03 -19.04 -2.25
C TYR A 97 14.52 -17.70 -1.70
N SER A 98 15.42 -17.08 -2.45
CA SER A 98 15.76 -15.66 -2.41
C SER A 98 14.93 -14.88 -3.43
N HIS A 99 15.18 -13.56 -3.55
CA HIS A 99 14.42 -12.67 -4.42
C HIS A 99 14.31 -13.14 -5.88
N LEU A 100 15.44 -13.59 -6.46
CA LEU A 100 15.50 -13.95 -7.88
C LEU A 100 14.96 -15.35 -8.15
N ASP A 101 14.91 -16.22 -7.14
CA ASP A 101 14.43 -17.60 -7.28
C ASP A 101 12.95 -17.66 -7.65
N MET A 102 12.18 -16.65 -7.26
CA MET A 102 10.79 -16.49 -7.67
C MET A 102 10.59 -16.48 -9.19
N VAL A 103 11.61 -16.08 -9.96
CA VAL A 103 11.54 -15.99 -11.43
C VAL A 103 12.50 -16.97 -12.11
N TRP A 104 13.66 -17.23 -11.51
CA TRP A 104 14.78 -17.94 -12.15
C TRP A 104 15.17 -19.27 -11.53
N ALA A 105 14.56 -19.68 -10.41
CA ALA A 105 14.85 -21.00 -9.88
C ALA A 105 14.44 -22.08 -10.88
N TYR A 106 15.32 -23.06 -11.10
CA TYR A 106 15.08 -24.16 -12.05
C TYR A 106 13.81 -24.98 -11.70
N ASN A 107 13.39 -24.93 -10.44
CA ASN A 107 12.19 -25.61 -9.92
C ASN A 107 11.05 -24.64 -9.56
N ALA A 108 11.09 -23.37 -10.01
CA ALA A 108 10.03 -22.39 -9.75
C ALA A 108 8.66 -22.85 -10.24
N ASN A 109 8.63 -23.60 -11.36
CA ASN A 109 7.41 -24.21 -11.85
C ASN A 109 6.74 -25.10 -10.80
N GLU A 110 7.47 -26.07 -10.26
CA GLU A 110 6.95 -27.03 -9.28
C GLU A 110 6.64 -26.39 -7.92
N LYS A 111 7.49 -25.47 -7.45
CA LYS A 111 7.41 -24.97 -6.08
C LYS A 111 6.44 -23.81 -5.91
N LEU A 112 6.22 -23.03 -6.97
CA LEU A 112 5.52 -21.74 -6.91
C LEU A 112 4.47 -21.58 -8.03
N TYR A 113 4.81 -21.82 -9.30
CA TYR A 113 3.91 -21.47 -10.41
C TYR A 113 2.66 -22.34 -10.51
N GLN A 114 2.74 -23.64 -10.20
CA GLN A 114 1.53 -24.49 -10.20
C GLN A 114 0.50 -24.01 -9.18
N ASP A 115 0.97 -23.59 -8.00
CA ASP A 115 0.12 -23.04 -6.95
C ASP A 115 -0.45 -21.66 -7.33
N LEU A 116 0.36 -20.80 -7.98
CA LEU A 116 -0.11 -19.55 -8.58
C LEU A 116 -1.24 -19.78 -9.59
N ILE A 117 -1.07 -20.70 -10.54
CA ILE A 117 -2.08 -21.01 -11.57
C ILE A 117 -3.37 -21.49 -10.89
N ALA A 118 -3.28 -22.36 -9.89
CA ALA A 118 -4.45 -22.82 -9.14
C ALA A 118 -5.21 -21.65 -8.46
N GLN A 119 -4.51 -20.65 -7.93
CA GLN A 119 -5.17 -19.45 -7.40
C GLN A 119 -5.82 -18.60 -8.49
N LEU A 120 -5.20 -18.47 -9.66
CA LEU A 120 -5.79 -17.74 -10.79
C LEU A 120 -7.08 -18.41 -11.27
N ASP A 121 -7.06 -19.74 -11.45
CA ASP A 121 -8.22 -20.52 -11.85
C ASP A 121 -9.36 -20.43 -10.83
N LYS A 122 -9.04 -20.50 -9.53
CA LYS A 122 -10.01 -20.37 -8.43
C LYS A 122 -10.78 -19.05 -8.48
N TYR A 123 -10.15 -17.97 -8.92
CA TYR A 123 -10.75 -16.63 -8.94
C TYR A 123 -11.17 -16.17 -10.33
N GLN A 124 -11.03 -17.01 -11.36
CA GLN A 124 -11.49 -16.73 -12.70
C GLN A 124 -13.03 -16.54 -12.70
N GLY A 125 -13.49 -15.40 -13.22
CA GLY A 125 -14.93 -15.07 -13.28
C GLY A 125 -15.57 -14.74 -11.93
N VAL A 126 -14.83 -14.75 -10.82
CA VAL A 126 -15.35 -14.39 -9.50
C VAL A 126 -15.16 -12.88 -9.29
N GLY A 127 -16.28 -12.13 -9.22
CA GLY A 127 -16.26 -10.70 -8.89
C GLY A 127 -15.91 -10.43 -7.42
N TYR A 128 -15.74 -9.16 -7.08
CA TYR A 128 -15.62 -8.72 -5.68
C TYR A 128 -17.01 -8.67 -5.06
N THR A 129 -17.29 -9.52 -4.08
CA THR A 129 -18.56 -9.50 -3.35
C THR A 129 -18.61 -8.28 -2.42
N GLY A 130 -19.58 -7.39 -2.61
CA GLY A 130 -19.72 -6.19 -1.75
C GLY A 130 -20.27 -4.93 -2.41
N ILE A 131 -20.63 -4.96 -3.70
CA ILE A 131 -21.36 -3.87 -4.35
C ILE A 131 -22.83 -4.29 -4.45
N PRO A 132 -23.80 -3.60 -3.80
CA PRO A 132 -25.17 -3.66 -4.28
C PRO A 132 -25.12 -3.17 -5.73
N GLU A 133 -25.44 -4.04 -6.69
CA GLU A 133 -25.76 -3.58 -8.03
C GLU A 133 -26.72 -2.39 -7.90
N PRO A 134 -26.56 -1.30 -8.68
CA PRO A 134 -27.58 -0.28 -8.73
C PRO A 134 -28.80 -0.94 -9.38
N THR A 135 -29.69 -1.48 -8.56
CA THR A 135 -31.03 -1.88 -8.96
C THR A 135 -31.76 -0.60 -9.34
N GLY A 136 -31.56 -0.18 -10.58
CA GLY A 136 -32.34 0.87 -11.21
C GLY A 136 -33.76 0.36 -11.45
N SER A 137 -34.63 0.53 -10.46
CA SER A 137 -36.08 0.62 -10.63
C SER A 137 -36.73 1.01 -9.30
N GLY A 138 -37.27 2.23 -9.22
CA GLY A 138 -38.29 2.60 -8.22
C GLY A 138 -37.85 3.62 -7.16
N SER A 139 -38.24 4.88 -7.41
CA SER A 139 -38.74 5.89 -6.44
C SER A 139 -38.70 5.55 -4.94
N ASP A 140 -38.00 6.36 -4.13
CA ASP A 140 -38.62 7.32 -3.18
C ASP A 140 -37.60 7.93 -2.19
N MET A 141 -37.92 9.14 -1.73
CA MET A 141 -37.14 10.06 -0.89
C MET A 141 -36.99 9.61 0.58
N ASN A 142 -35.83 9.88 1.23
CA ASN A 142 -35.67 10.93 2.27
C ASN A 142 -34.32 10.87 3.02
N SER A 143 -33.79 12.06 3.35
CA SER A 143 -32.61 12.33 4.17
C SER A 143 -32.79 12.02 5.66
N ALA A 144 -31.75 11.52 6.33
CA ALA A 144 -31.41 11.87 7.72
C ALA A 144 -29.94 11.54 8.05
N SER A 145 -29.31 12.42 8.85
CA SER A 145 -27.88 12.53 9.12
C SER A 145 -27.34 11.57 10.19
N VAL A 146 -26.21 10.92 9.92
CA VAL A 146 -25.31 10.31 10.92
C VAL A 146 -23.88 10.65 10.50
N GLY A 147 -23.27 11.66 11.13
CA GLY A 147 -22.01 12.24 10.64
C GLY A 147 -21.22 13.00 11.69
N SER A 148 -21.05 12.44 12.89
CA SER A 148 -20.09 13.03 13.84
C SER A 148 -19.26 12.02 14.63
N GLU A 149 -19.72 10.79 14.84
CA GLU A 149 -18.95 9.80 15.63
C GLU A 149 -17.88 9.05 14.80
N ILE A 150 -18.00 9.04 13.47
CA ILE A 150 -17.07 8.32 12.58
C ILE A 150 -15.78 9.12 12.35
N ASP A 151 -15.87 10.45 12.32
CA ASP A 151 -14.74 11.32 11.99
C ASP A 151 -13.69 11.34 13.12
N ASP A 152 -14.13 11.34 14.39
CA ASP A 152 -13.23 11.32 15.55
C ASP A 152 -12.47 9.98 15.70
N ILE A 153 -13.06 8.86 15.27
CA ILE A 153 -12.40 7.54 15.29
C ILE A 153 -11.33 7.45 14.20
N ILE A 154 -11.60 8.03 13.03
CA ILE A 154 -10.68 8.03 11.88
C ILE A 154 -9.43 8.88 12.18
N GLU A 155 -9.60 10.02 12.85
CA GLU A 155 -8.47 10.92 13.17
C GLU A 155 -7.49 10.31 14.19
N SER A 156 -7.96 9.47 15.12
CA SER A 156 -7.04 8.76 16.04
C SER A 156 -6.18 7.70 15.33
N ARG A 157 -6.66 7.12 14.22
CA ARG A 157 -6.00 6.02 13.49
C ARG A 157 -5.06 6.49 12.38
N THR A 158 -5.18 7.75 11.94
CA THR A 158 -4.35 8.34 10.88
C THR A 158 -2.99 8.86 11.36
N SER A 159 -2.70 8.75 12.67
CA SER A 159 -1.50 9.30 13.30
C SER A 159 -0.33 8.31 13.46
N PHE A 160 -0.34 7.16 12.78
CA PHE A 160 0.81 6.24 12.78
C PHE A 160 2.00 6.85 12.04
N SER A 161 2.87 7.51 12.80
CA SER A 161 4.21 7.89 12.39
C SER A 161 5.16 6.72 12.65
N PHE A 162 5.95 6.34 11.65
CA PHE A 162 7.00 5.29 11.74
C PHE A 162 8.12 5.58 12.77
N ARG A 163 8.04 6.69 13.52
CA ARG A 163 9.03 7.07 14.55
C ARG A 163 8.75 6.55 15.96
N GLN A 164 7.69 5.78 16.17
CA GLN A 164 7.21 5.46 17.52
C GLN A 164 7.62 4.07 18.04
N LEU A 165 8.61 3.44 17.39
CA LEU A 165 9.19 2.17 17.80
C LEU A 165 10.69 2.34 18.06
N ASP A 166 11.03 3.16 19.06
CA ASP A 166 12.33 3.18 19.75
C ASP A 166 12.09 3.19 21.27
#